data_AF-A0A7C2KJB0-F1
#
_entry.id   AF-A0A7C2KJB0-F1
#
_cell.length_a   1.000
_cell.length_b   1.000
_cell.length_c   1.000
_cell.angle_alpha   90.00
_cell.angle_beta   90.00
_cell.angle_gamma   90.00
#
_symmetry.space_group_name_H-M   'P 1'
#
loop_
_entity.id
_entity.type
_entity.pdbx_description
1 polymer ?
#
loop_
_entity_poly.entity_id
_entity_poly.type
_entity_poly.pdbx_seq_one_letter_code
_entity_poly.pdbx_strand_id
1 'polypeptide(L)'
;TLYNGQTGQPFENDVTVGLIYMLKLAHMVDDKIHARSTGPYSLVTQQPLGGKAQFGGQRLGEMEVWALEAYGAAHTLQEFLTVKADDMMGRAKIYENIVKGEYASAPGIPESFNVLVQELRGLGLDLNIFDAENNLLGLTDKDIENLNKMKNKN
;
A
#
# COMPACT_ATOMS: atom_id res chain seq x y z
N THR A 1 -5.46 38.16 39.34
CA THR A 1 -5.82 38.53 37.96
C THR A 1 -4.70 38.12 37.01
N LEU A 2 -5.00 37.25 36.06
CA LEU A 2 -4.09 36.90 34.96
C LEU A 2 -4.12 38.04 33.92
N TYR A 3 -3.03 38.29 33.20
CA TYR A 3 -2.97 39.27 32.10
C TYR A 3 -2.61 38.57 30.80
N ASN A 4 -3.21 38.99 29.69
CA ASN A 4 -2.88 38.45 28.38
C ASN A 4 -1.48 38.92 27.95
N GLY A 5 -0.57 37.96 27.69
CA GLY A 5 0.81 38.24 27.31
C GLY A 5 1.00 38.87 25.92
N GLN A 6 -0.01 38.84 25.06
CA GLN A 6 0.03 39.48 23.73
C GLN A 6 -0.50 40.93 23.75
N THR A 7 -1.52 41.23 24.58
CA THR A 7 -2.21 42.55 24.56
C THR A 7 -2.00 43.40 25.81
N GLY A 8 -1.55 42.80 26.92
CA GLY A 8 -1.36 43.47 28.21
C GLY A 8 -2.64 43.76 28.99
N GLN A 9 -3.81 43.41 28.47
CA GLN A 9 -5.10 43.60 29.16
C GLN A 9 -5.35 42.48 30.18
N PRO A 10 -6.06 42.75 31.30
CA PRO A 10 -6.47 41.72 32.24
C PRO A 10 -7.47 40.76 31.60
N PHE A 11 -7.46 39.49 32.00
CA PHE A 11 -8.52 38.55 31.63
C PHE A 11 -9.86 38.99 32.24
N GLU A 12 -10.95 38.82 31.49
CA GLU A 12 -12.30 39.25 31.90
C GLU A 12 -12.82 38.46 33.11
N ASN A 13 -12.44 37.19 33.23
CA ASN A 13 -12.83 36.31 34.33
C ASN A 13 -11.62 35.91 35.17
N ASP A 14 -11.88 35.59 36.44
CA ASP A 14 -10.87 35.06 37.35
C ASP A 14 -10.40 33.67 36.90
N VAL A 15 -9.09 33.46 36.94
CA VAL A 15 -8.43 32.20 36.53
C VAL A 15 -7.74 31.59 37.73
N THR A 16 -8.03 30.31 38.00
CA THR A 16 -7.36 29.53 39.05
C THR A 16 -5.91 29.26 38.65
N VAL A 17 -4.97 29.68 39.50
CA VAL A 17 -3.54 29.43 39.32
C VAL A 17 -3.03 28.63 40.52
N GLY A 18 -2.19 27.63 40.26
CA GLY A 18 -1.62 26.79 41.29
C GLY A 18 -0.38 26.04 40.79
N LEU A 19 0.23 25.29 41.70
CA LEU A 19 1.36 24.41 41.38
C LEU A 19 0.83 23.02 41.04
N ILE A 20 1.08 22.57 39.81
CA ILE A 20 0.71 21.24 39.33
C ILE A 20 1.98 20.47 39.00
N TYR A 21 2.06 19.22 39.46
CA TYR A 21 3.11 18.31 39.04
C TYR A 21 2.73 17.64 37.73
N MET A 22 3.44 17.97 36.64
CA MET A 22 3.21 17.38 35.33
C MET A 22 4.35 16.43 34.96
N LEU A 23 3.97 15.23 34.48
CA LEU A 23 4.90 14.22 34.02
C LEU A 23 5.04 14.25 32.49
N LYS A 24 6.27 14.18 31.99
CA LYS A 24 6.56 13.97 30.58
C LYS A 24 6.61 12.47 30.28
N LEU A 25 5.70 11.99 29.44
CA LEU A 25 5.71 10.60 28.99
C LEU A 25 6.79 10.38 27.91
N ALA A 26 7.30 9.15 27.82
CA ALA A 26 8.29 8.74 26.83
C ALA A 26 7.70 8.56 25.40
N HIS A 27 6.66 9.32 25.06
CA HIS A 27 5.98 9.28 23.76
C HIS A 27 6.29 10.53 22.96
N MET A 28 7.54 10.65 22.52
CA MET A 28 7.98 11.77 21.71
C MET A 28 7.56 11.61 20.26
N VAL A 29 7.26 12.73 19.60
CA VAL A 29 6.94 12.76 18.17
C VAL A 29 8.13 12.29 17.34
N ASP A 30 9.35 12.63 17.76
CA ASP A 30 10.61 12.21 17.13
C ASP A 30 10.70 10.68 16.98
N ASP A 31 10.19 9.94 17.96
CA ASP A 31 10.16 8.48 17.94
C ASP A 31 9.06 7.91 17.03
N LYS A 32 8.01 8.70 16.75
CA LYS A 32 6.80 8.25 16.05
C LYS A 32 6.74 8.65 14.57
N ILE A 33 7.42 9.72 14.17
CA ILE A 33 7.45 10.12 12.75
C ILE A 33 8.13 9.02 11.93
N HIS A 34 7.49 8.63 10.82
CA HIS A 34 7.97 7.64 9.87
C HIS A 34 7.43 7.95 8.48
N ALA A 35 8.28 7.83 7.46
CA ALA A 35 7.92 8.00 6.07
C ALA A 35 8.68 7.01 5.20
N ARG A 36 8.08 6.60 4.08
CA ARG A 36 8.65 5.63 3.15
C ARG A 36 8.32 6.04 1.72
N SER A 37 9.32 6.00 0.85
CA SER A 37 9.17 6.07 -0.61
C SER A 37 9.27 4.68 -1.24
N THR A 38 10.43 4.04 -1.10
CA THR A 38 10.71 2.65 -1.48
C THR A 38 11.39 1.93 -0.30
N GLY A 39 11.58 0.61 -0.37
CA GLY A 39 12.17 -0.13 0.74
C GLY A 39 12.12 -1.65 0.54
N PRO A 40 12.39 -2.44 1.59
CA PRO A 40 12.36 -3.90 1.50
C PRO A 40 10.94 -4.44 1.34
N TYR A 41 10.86 -5.63 0.72
CA TYR A 41 9.63 -6.35 0.44
C TYR A 41 9.71 -7.77 0.99
N SER A 42 8.54 -8.35 1.27
CA SER A 42 8.40 -9.75 1.65
C SER A 42 8.85 -10.67 0.50
N LEU A 43 9.56 -11.75 0.82
CA LEU A 43 10.01 -12.72 -0.19
C LEU A 43 8.84 -13.45 -0.87
N VAL A 44 7.78 -13.71 -0.12
CA VAL A 44 6.65 -14.53 -0.60
C VAL A 44 5.60 -13.66 -1.28
N THR A 45 5.04 -12.70 -0.54
CA THR A 45 3.90 -11.90 -1.01
C THR A 45 4.32 -10.68 -1.83
N GLN A 46 5.62 -10.38 -1.92
CA GLN A 46 6.16 -9.19 -2.56
C GLN A 46 5.61 -7.85 -2.05
N GLN A 47 4.86 -7.86 -0.94
CA GLN A 47 4.31 -6.68 -0.30
C GLN A 47 5.37 -5.95 0.53
N PRO A 48 5.20 -4.62 0.72
CA PRO A 48 6.12 -3.83 1.53
C PRO A 48 6.12 -4.33 2.99
N LEU A 49 7.30 -4.49 3.61
CA LEU A 49 7.39 -4.91 5.02
C LEU A 49 6.71 -3.89 5.97
N GLY A 50 6.32 -4.32 7.16
CA GLY A 50 5.71 -3.45 8.19
C GLY A 50 6.69 -2.97 9.26
N GLY A 51 6.38 -1.81 9.86
CA GLY A 51 7.07 -1.29 11.05
C GLY A 51 8.22 -0.31 10.76
N LYS A 52 8.38 0.70 11.61
CA LYS A 52 9.38 1.77 11.47
C LYS A 52 10.81 1.23 11.39
N ALA A 53 11.16 0.23 12.21
CA ALA A 53 12.51 -0.34 12.25
C ALA A 53 12.93 -1.05 10.96
N GLN A 54 11.96 -1.53 10.16
CA GLN A 54 12.20 -2.23 8.89
C GLN A 54 12.03 -1.30 7.68
N PHE A 55 11.97 0.02 7.89
CA PHE A 55 11.56 0.99 6.87
C PHE A 55 10.25 0.58 6.19
N GLY A 56 9.31 0.11 7.00
CA GLY A 56 8.08 -0.50 6.54
C GLY A 56 7.08 0.47 5.92
N GLY A 57 6.17 -0.04 5.12
CA GLY A 57 5.06 0.71 4.54
C GLY A 57 3.91 0.82 5.54
N GLN A 58 2.99 1.73 5.25
CA GLN A 58 1.74 1.81 6.01
C GLN A 58 0.75 0.79 5.48
N ARG A 59 0.05 0.11 6.39
CA ARG A 59 -1.01 -0.82 6.02
C ARG A 59 -2.23 -0.02 5.56
N LEU A 60 -2.66 -0.27 4.33
CA LEU A 60 -4.02 0.04 3.88
C LEU A 60 -4.89 -1.17 4.22
N GLY A 61 -5.75 -1.03 5.21
CA GLY A 61 -6.64 -2.10 5.65
C GLY A 61 -7.95 -2.12 4.86
N GLU A 62 -8.77 -3.11 5.16
CA GLU A 62 -10.09 -3.29 4.54
C GLU A 62 -11.00 -2.07 4.75
N MET A 63 -10.95 -1.45 5.93
CA MET A 63 -11.73 -0.25 6.23
C MET A 63 -11.31 0.96 5.38
N GLU A 64 -10.01 1.12 5.12
CA GLU A 64 -9.52 2.19 4.24
C GLU A 64 -9.82 1.91 2.77
N VAL A 65 -9.84 0.64 2.36
CA VAL A 65 -10.32 0.24 1.03
C VAL A 65 -11.77 0.63 0.85
N TRP A 66 -12.65 0.32 1.80
CA TRP A 66 -14.07 0.74 1.75
C TRP A 66 -14.23 2.25 1.65
N ALA A 67 -13.37 3.01 2.35
CA ALA A 67 -13.41 4.47 2.24
C ALA A 67 -13.11 4.93 0.80
N LEU A 68 -12.09 4.38 0.15
CA LEU A 68 -11.75 4.71 -1.25
C LEU A 68 -12.84 4.28 -2.23
N GLU A 69 -13.45 3.12 -2.01
CA GLU A 69 -14.59 2.63 -2.80
C GLU A 69 -15.79 3.56 -2.68
N ALA A 70 -16.13 4.00 -1.46
CA ALA A 70 -17.23 4.93 -1.22
C ALA A 70 -17.04 6.29 -1.91
N TYR A 71 -15.79 6.76 -2.01
CA TYR A 71 -15.45 7.97 -2.78
C TYR A 71 -15.47 7.75 -4.30
N GLY A 72 -15.58 6.51 -4.78
CA GLY A 72 -15.46 6.17 -6.20
C GLY A 72 -14.04 6.36 -6.76
N ALA A 73 -13.02 6.33 -5.89
CA ALA A 73 -11.63 6.58 -6.25
C ALA A 73 -10.95 5.33 -6.87
N ALA A 74 -11.51 4.83 -7.98
CA ALA A 74 -11.12 3.54 -8.58
C ALA A 74 -9.63 3.47 -8.96
N HIS A 75 -9.08 4.51 -9.60
CA HIS A 75 -7.67 4.53 -9.99
C HIS A 75 -6.73 4.62 -8.79
N THR A 76 -7.09 5.38 -7.76
CA THR A 76 -6.30 5.48 -6.53
C THR A 76 -6.28 4.15 -5.78
N LEU A 77 -7.44 3.49 -5.66
CA LEU A 77 -7.52 2.17 -5.06
C LEU A 77 -6.69 1.15 -5.86
N GLN A 78 -6.83 1.12 -7.18
CA GLN A 78 -6.03 0.26 -8.04
C GLN A 78 -4.53 0.51 -7.85
N GLU A 79 -4.11 1.77 -7.80
CA GLU A 79 -2.71 2.14 -7.59
C GLU A 79 -2.16 1.62 -6.25
N PHE A 80 -2.96 1.72 -5.17
CA PHE A 80 -2.60 1.18 -3.85
C PHE A 80 -2.48 -0.33 -3.84
N LEU A 81 -3.37 -1.04 -4.54
CA LEU A 81 -3.41 -2.51 -4.54
C LEU A 81 -2.41 -3.16 -5.51
N THR A 82 -1.82 -2.40 -6.43
CA THR A 82 -0.91 -2.93 -7.46
C THR A 82 0.48 -2.32 -7.29
N VAL A 83 0.71 -1.19 -7.94
CA VAL A 83 2.03 -0.57 -8.15
C VAL A 83 2.67 -0.02 -6.89
N LYS A 84 1.87 0.33 -5.87
CA LYS A 84 2.36 0.75 -4.55
C LYS A 84 2.50 -0.42 -3.56
N ALA A 85 2.05 -1.62 -3.92
CA ALA A 85 2.07 -2.81 -3.08
C ALA A 85 3.01 -3.89 -3.62
N ASP A 86 2.52 -4.74 -4.52
CA ASP A 86 3.13 -6.03 -4.87
C ASP A 86 3.30 -6.28 -6.37
N ASP A 87 2.88 -5.36 -7.25
CA ASP A 87 3.18 -5.44 -8.68
C ASP A 87 4.68 -5.14 -8.92
N MET A 88 5.48 -6.20 -9.04
CA MET A 88 6.93 -6.10 -9.18
C MET A 88 7.38 -5.37 -10.43
N MET A 89 6.71 -5.60 -11.56
CA MET A 89 7.06 -4.98 -12.83
C MET A 89 6.54 -3.53 -12.88
N GLY A 90 5.30 -3.31 -12.46
CA GLY A 90 4.68 -2.00 -12.44
C GLY A 90 5.39 -1.03 -11.51
N ARG A 91 5.81 -1.45 -10.31
CA ARG A 91 6.52 -0.57 -9.36
C ARG A 91 7.87 -0.08 -9.89
N ALA A 92 8.63 -0.96 -10.55
CA ALA A 92 9.93 -0.60 -11.13
C ALA A 92 9.76 0.39 -12.30
N LYS A 93 8.78 0.12 -13.16
CA LYS A 93 8.46 0.98 -14.31
C LYS A 93 7.95 2.34 -13.87
N ILE A 94 7.11 2.41 -12.84
CA ILE A 94 6.63 3.69 -12.30
C ILE A 94 7.78 4.51 -11.73
N TYR A 95 8.69 3.88 -11.00
CA TYR A 95 9.84 4.58 -10.46
C TYR A 95 10.70 5.18 -11.58
N GLU A 96 10.97 4.42 -12.64
CA GLU A 96 11.67 4.90 -13.83
C GLU A 96 10.92 6.04 -14.53
N ASN A 97 9.61 5.90 -14.70
CA ASN A 97 8.75 6.88 -15.34
C ASN A 97 8.70 8.19 -14.56
N ILE A 98 8.60 8.14 -13.22
CA ILE A 98 8.68 9.33 -12.35
C ILE A 98 10.00 10.06 -12.53
N VAL A 99 11.12 9.33 -12.66
CA VAL A 99 12.44 9.93 -12.90
C VAL A 99 12.52 10.59 -14.29
N LYS A 100 11.86 10.01 -15.30
CA LYS A 100 11.78 10.56 -16.67
C LYS A 100 10.76 11.68 -16.84
N GLY A 101 9.87 11.89 -15.87
CA GLY A 101 8.75 12.84 -15.98
C GLY A 101 7.57 12.32 -16.80
N GLU A 102 7.50 11.01 -17.05
CA GLU A 102 6.36 10.34 -17.67
C GLU A 102 5.45 9.78 -16.57
N TYR A 103 4.13 9.96 -16.64
CA TYR A 103 3.22 9.59 -15.54
C TYR A 103 2.30 8.42 -15.87
N ALA A 104 2.47 7.80 -17.05
CA ALA A 104 1.56 6.76 -17.53
C ALA A 104 2.19 5.37 -17.41
N SER A 105 1.53 4.49 -16.66
CA SER A 105 1.80 3.06 -16.66
C SER A 105 0.52 2.29 -16.36
N ALA A 106 0.21 1.29 -17.18
CA ALA A 106 -0.87 0.36 -16.88
C ALA A 106 -0.43 -0.54 -15.69
N PRO A 107 -1.25 -0.66 -14.63
CA PRO A 107 -1.03 -1.62 -13.56
C PRO A 107 -1.06 -3.07 -14.09
N GLY A 108 -0.18 -3.91 -13.56
CA GLY A 108 -0.17 -5.35 -13.82
C GLY A 108 -1.05 -6.14 -12.87
N ILE A 109 -0.86 -7.46 -12.88
CA ILE A 109 -1.52 -8.39 -11.95
C ILE A 109 -0.72 -8.40 -10.63
N PRO A 110 -1.38 -8.22 -9.46
CA PRO A 110 -0.75 -8.35 -8.15
C PRO A 110 -0.07 -9.71 -7.93
N GLU A 111 1.11 -9.72 -7.33
CA GLU A 111 1.79 -10.98 -7.02
C GLU A 111 1.05 -11.77 -5.92
N SER A 112 0.35 -11.09 -5.00
CA SER A 112 -0.49 -11.76 -4.01
C SER A 112 -1.59 -12.61 -4.65
N PHE A 113 -2.10 -12.22 -5.81
CA PHE A 113 -3.08 -13.01 -6.56
C PHE A 113 -2.43 -14.25 -7.18
N ASN A 114 -1.20 -14.15 -7.68
CA ASN A 114 -0.45 -15.30 -8.17
C ASN A 114 -0.18 -16.30 -7.04
N VAL A 115 0.22 -15.81 -5.87
CA VAL A 115 0.42 -16.65 -4.67
C VAL A 115 -0.88 -17.37 -4.30
N LEU A 116 -2.02 -16.67 -4.29
CA LEU A 116 -3.34 -17.28 -4.02
C LEU A 116 -3.65 -18.44 -4.98
N VAL A 117 -3.42 -18.28 -6.27
CA VAL A 117 -3.67 -19.33 -7.27
C VAL A 117 -2.77 -20.55 -7.02
N GLN A 118 -1.50 -20.33 -6.68
CA GLN A 118 -0.57 -21.42 -6.37
C GLN A 118 -0.93 -22.14 -5.07
N GLU A 119 -1.38 -21.41 -4.04
CA GLU A 119 -1.87 -22.00 -2.79
C GLU A 119 -3.10 -22.89 -3.02
N LEU A 120 -4.04 -22.45 -3.86
CA LEU A 120 -5.23 -23.24 -4.22
C LEU A 120 -4.88 -24.48 -5.06
N ARG A 121 -3.95 -24.35 -6.02
CA ARG A 121 -3.41 -25.50 -6.77
C ARG A 121 -2.72 -26.50 -5.86
N GLY A 122 -2.03 -26.04 -4.81
CA GLY A 122 -1.44 -26.88 -3.76
C GLY A 122 -2.47 -27.72 -3.00
N LEU A 123 -3.72 -27.27 -2.92
CA LEU A 123 -4.84 -28.01 -2.33
C LEU A 123 -5.56 -28.93 -3.34
N GLY A 124 -5.10 -29.00 -4.58
CA GLY A 124 -5.75 -29.75 -5.66
C GLY A 124 -6.94 -29.02 -6.30
N LEU A 125 -7.09 -27.72 -6.05
CA LEU A 125 -8.10 -26.88 -6.71
C LEU A 125 -7.45 -26.15 -7.89
N ASP A 126 -7.86 -26.46 -9.12
CA ASP A 126 -7.34 -25.78 -10.30
C ASP A 126 -8.16 -24.54 -10.64
N LEU A 127 -7.47 -23.40 -10.74
CA LEU A 127 -8.03 -22.12 -11.14
C LEU A 127 -7.46 -21.73 -12.49
N ASN A 128 -8.37 -21.41 -13.40
CA ASN A 128 -8.10 -21.06 -14.78
C ASN A 128 -8.83 -19.75 -15.11
N ILE A 129 -8.10 -18.81 -15.69
CA ILE A 129 -8.65 -17.52 -16.11
C ILE A 129 -8.88 -17.57 -17.61
N PHE A 130 -10.06 -17.13 -18.03
CA PHE A 130 -10.46 -17.08 -19.42
C PHE A 130 -10.69 -15.63 -19.85
N ASP A 131 -10.33 -15.33 -21.09
CA ASP A 131 -10.71 -14.10 -21.76
C ASP A 131 -12.18 -14.17 -22.23
N ALA A 132 -12.74 -13.07 -22.73
CA ALA A 132 -14.09 -12.98 -23.29
C ALA A 132 -14.34 -13.98 -24.44
N GLU A 133 -13.29 -14.37 -25.16
CA GLU A 133 -13.31 -15.37 -26.23
C GLU A 133 -13.12 -16.82 -25.72
N ASN A 134 -13.18 -17.03 -24.41
CA ASN A 134 -12.97 -18.31 -23.73
C ASN A 134 -11.58 -18.93 -23.94
N ASN A 135 -10.60 -18.08 -24.27
CA ASN A 135 -9.19 -18.46 -24.38
C ASN A 135 -8.55 -18.47 -22.98
N LEU A 136 -7.78 -19.52 -22.66
CA LEU A 136 -7.06 -19.61 -21.39
C LEU A 136 -5.93 -18.56 -21.34
N LEU A 137 -5.92 -17.76 -20.28
CA LEU A 137 -4.89 -16.77 -19.97
C LEU A 137 -3.84 -17.38 -19.04
N GLY A 138 -2.57 -17.22 -19.42
CA GLY A 138 -1.44 -17.63 -18.59
C GLY A 138 -1.16 -16.58 -17.51
N LEU A 139 -1.24 -16.98 -16.25
CA LEU A 139 -0.94 -16.13 -15.09
C LEU A 139 0.56 -16.05 -14.79
N THR A 140 1.22 -17.20 -14.88
CA THR A 140 2.67 -17.33 -14.67
C THR A 140 3.39 -17.47 -16.00
N ASP A 141 4.66 -17.08 -16.09
CA ASP A 141 5.49 -17.31 -17.30
C ASP A 141 5.48 -18.79 -17.74
N LYS A 142 5.47 -19.70 -16.76
CA LYS A 142 5.33 -21.16 -17.01
C LYS A 142 3.98 -21.53 -17.62
N ASP A 143 2.90 -20.87 -17.21
CA ASP A 143 1.56 -21.11 -17.74
C ASP A 143 1.46 -20.59 -19.18
N ILE A 144 2.06 -19.42 -19.45
CA ILE A 144 2.19 -18.85 -20.79
C ILE A 144 3.01 -19.77 -21.70
N GLU A 145 4.15 -20.30 -21.22
CA GLU A 145 4.94 -21.28 -21.97
C GLU A 145 4.16 -22.56 -22.27
N ASN A 146 3.42 -23.09 -21.29
CA ASN A 146 2.61 -24.29 -21.48
C ASN A 146 1.49 -24.06 -22.50
N LEU A 147 0.86 -22.89 -22.45
CA LEU A 147 -0.16 -22.47 -23.43
C LEU A 147 0.42 -22.35 -24.85
N ASN A 148 1.60 -21.76 -24.98
CA ASN A 148 2.29 -21.64 -26.28
C ASN A 148 2.70 -23.02 -26.83
N LYS A 149 3.14 -23.94 -25.96
CA LYS A 149 3.43 -25.34 -26.35
C LYS A 149 2.18 -26.09 -26.80
N MET A 150 1.02 -25.85 -26.17
CA MET A 150 -0.25 -26.44 -26.58
C MET A 150 -0.75 -25.89 -27.92
N LYS A 151 -0.61 -24.58 -28.16
CA LYS A 151 -0.97 -23.95 -29.44
C LYS A 151 -0.10 -24.43 -30.62
N ASN A 152 1.18 -24.70 -30.39
CA ASN A 152 2.10 -25.19 -31.43
C ASN A 152 1.98 -26.69 -31.74
N LYS A 153 1.16 -27.44 -30.98
CA LYS A 153 0.93 -28.88 -31.18
C LYS A 153 -0.32 -29.21 -31.99
N ASN A 154 -1.17 -28.23 -32.28
CA ASN A 154 -2.35 -28.32 -33.14
C ASN A 154 -2.06 -27.67 -34.49
#